data_AF-A0A0M3AFX9-F1
#
_entry.id   AF-A0A0M3AFX9-F1
#
_cell.length_a   1.000
_cell.length_b   1.000
_cell.length_c   1.000
_cell.angle_alpha   90.00
_cell.angle_beta   90.00
_cell.angle_gamma   90.00
#
_symmetry.space_group_name_H-M   'P 1'
#
loop_
_entity.id
_entity.type
_entity.pdbx_description
1 polymer ?
#
loop_
_entity_poly.entity_id
_entity_poly.type
_entity_poly.pdbx_seq_one_letter_code
_entity_poly.pdbx_strand_id
1 'polypeptide(L)'
;MAVKHCIFFKCFLILGLLASSAMTSVTFASSQQAWSKQDQNVKMACVKASQLKNAKPVSNVMLFDDRVGYSALLIQGQYPQVHMKNKTGQELCLWNKTTKKAYLSEAVMKVR
;
A
#
# COMPACT_ATOMS: atom_id res chain seq x y z
N MET A 1 62.46 -22.41 -1.94
CA MET A 1 61.26 -22.27 -1.08
C MET A 1 60.36 -21.08 -1.43
N ALA A 2 60.64 -20.27 -2.47
CA ALA A 2 59.81 -19.11 -2.84
C ALA A 2 58.57 -19.46 -3.70
N VAL A 3 58.65 -20.47 -4.57
CA VAL A 3 57.56 -20.85 -5.50
C VAL A 3 56.34 -21.42 -4.78
N LYS A 4 56.54 -22.19 -3.69
CA LYS A 4 55.45 -22.72 -2.86
C LYS A 4 54.67 -21.62 -2.14
N HIS A 5 55.35 -20.59 -1.63
CA HIS A 5 54.71 -19.44 -0.97
C HIS A 5 53.84 -18.61 -1.93
N CYS A 6 54.25 -18.44 -3.18
CA CYS A 6 53.43 -17.76 -4.20
C CYS A 6 52.17 -18.55 -4.58
N ILE A 7 52.23 -19.89 -4.62
CA ILE A 7 51.08 -20.75 -4.92
C ILE A 7 50.08 -20.71 -3.75
N PHE A 8 50.55 -20.80 -2.51
CA PHE A 8 49.71 -20.68 -1.31
C PHE A 8 49.02 -19.31 -1.23
N PHE A 9 49.74 -18.22 -1.55
CA PHE A 9 49.17 -16.88 -1.56
C PHE A 9 48.10 -16.69 -2.64
N LYS A 10 48.29 -17.30 -3.83
CA LYS A 10 47.30 -17.26 -4.93
C LYS A 10 46.04 -18.05 -4.60
N CYS A 11 46.16 -19.22 -3.98
CA CYS A 11 45.01 -20.01 -3.52
C CYS A 11 44.24 -19.30 -2.40
N PHE A 12 44.93 -18.63 -1.49
CA PHE A 12 44.29 -17.84 -0.42
C PHE A 12 43.50 -16.65 -0.97
N LEU A 13 44.03 -15.97 -1.99
CA LEU A 13 43.32 -14.88 -2.67
C LEU A 13 42.10 -15.37 -3.46
N ILE A 14 42.18 -16.51 -4.13
CA ILE A 14 41.04 -17.08 -4.88
C ILE A 14 39.94 -17.57 -3.93
N LEU A 15 40.30 -18.15 -2.79
CA LEU A 15 39.33 -18.59 -1.77
C LEU A 15 38.65 -17.39 -1.07
N GLY A 16 39.39 -16.30 -0.84
CA GLY A 16 38.84 -15.05 -0.31
C GLY A 16 37.84 -14.37 -1.27
N LEU A 17 38.11 -14.38 -2.58
CA LEU A 17 37.21 -13.77 -3.58
C LEU A 17 35.89 -14.55 -3.74
N LEU A 18 35.89 -15.88 -3.61
CA LEU A 18 34.66 -16.67 -3.69
C LEU A 18 33.70 -16.39 -2.53
N ALA A 19 34.23 -16.13 -1.32
CA ALA A 19 33.44 -15.89 -0.12
C ALA A 19 32.64 -14.57 -0.16
N SER A 20 33.08 -13.57 -0.93
CA SER A 20 32.40 -12.27 -1.05
C SER A 20 31.19 -12.26 -2.00
N SER A 21 30.96 -13.33 -2.76
CA SER A 21 29.85 -13.39 -3.74
C SER A 21 28.50 -13.85 -3.17
N ALA A 22 28.44 -14.22 -1.88
CA ALA A 22 27.25 -14.79 -1.24
C ALA A 22 26.35 -13.77 -0.52
N MET A 23 26.50 -12.47 -0.76
CA MET A 23 25.53 -11.47 -0.30
C MET A 23 24.34 -11.44 -1.26
N THR A 24 23.51 -12.49 -1.25
CA THR A 24 22.19 -12.43 -1.88
C THR A 24 21.39 -11.36 -1.18
N SER A 25 21.05 -10.29 -1.90
CA SER A 25 20.17 -9.24 -1.40
C SER A 25 18.86 -9.88 -0.95
N VAL A 26 18.65 -9.90 0.36
CA VAL A 26 17.37 -10.32 0.92
C VAL A 26 16.31 -9.30 0.51
N THR A 27 15.46 -9.67 -0.44
CA THR A 27 14.35 -8.83 -0.88
C THR A 27 13.27 -8.89 0.20
N PHE A 28 13.24 -7.90 1.09
CA PHE A 28 12.19 -7.81 2.10
C PHE A 28 10.92 -7.29 1.43
N ALA A 29 9.91 -8.15 1.30
CA ALA A 29 8.56 -7.69 1.06
C ALA A 29 8.12 -6.76 2.20
N SER A 30 7.21 -5.83 1.94
CA SER A 30 6.68 -4.95 2.99
C SER A 30 6.10 -5.76 4.15
N SER A 31 6.39 -5.33 5.38
CA SER A 31 5.93 -6.04 6.57
C SER A 31 4.40 -5.95 6.72
N GLN A 32 3.82 -6.90 7.46
CA GLN A 32 2.39 -6.88 7.77
C GLN A 32 1.97 -5.57 8.49
N GLN A 33 2.85 -5.01 9.32
CA GLN A 33 2.59 -3.73 9.98
C GLN A 33 2.54 -2.58 8.97
N ALA A 34 3.42 -2.58 7.95
CA ALA A 34 3.41 -1.56 6.91
C ALA A 34 2.11 -1.59 6.08
N TRP A 35 1.63 -2.79 5.73
CA TRP A 35 0.35 -2.96 5.04
C TRP A 35 -0.82 -2.47 5.88
N SER A 36 -0.89 -2.89 7.15
CA SER A 36 -1.96 -2.46 8.07
C SER A 36 -1.98 -0.93 8.25
N LYS A 37 -0.80 -0.32 8.38
CA LYS A 37 -0.68 1.14 8.53
C LYS A 37 -1.16 1.87 7.27
N GLN A 38 -0.80 1.36 6.09
CA GLN A 38 -1.24 1.90 4.82
C GLN A 38 -2.78 1.84 4.69
N ASP A 39 -3.38 0.70 5.00
CA ASP A 39 -4.83 0.52 4.97
C ASP A 39 -5.56 1.50 5.89
N GLN A 40 -5.02 1.72 7.09
CA GLN A 40 -5.56 2.72 8.02
C GLN A 40 -5.47 4.13 7.44
N ASN A 41 -4.36 4.49 6.80
CA ASN A 41 -4.19 5.81 6.19
C ASN A 41 -5.23 6.04 5.08
N VAL A 42 -5.47 5.04 4.21
CA VAL A 42 -6.51 5.12 3.17
C VAL A 42 -7.88 5.32 3.81
N LYS A 43 -8.24 4.47 4.77
CA LYS A 43 -9.54 4.54 5.47
C LYS A 43 -9.77 5.90 6.12
N MET A 44 -8.78 6.41 6.85
CA MET A 44 -8.85 7.72 7.50
C MET A 44 -8.99 8.85 6.50
N ALA A 45 -8.19 8.86 5.43
CA ALA A 45 -8.24 9.90 4.41
C ALA A 45 -9.60 9.95 3.69
N CYS A 46 -10.13 8.79 3.33
CA CYS A 46 -11.44 8.68 2.67
C CYS A 46 -12.59 9.10 3.58
N VAL A 47 -12.62 8.64 4.83
CA VAL A 47 -13.66 9.04 5.81
C VAL A 47 -13.59 10.54 6.09
N LYS A 48 -12.38 11.10 6.22
CA LYS A 48 -12.19 12.55 6.45
C LYS A 48 -12.64 13.40 5.27
N ALA A 49 -12.50 12.89 4.05
CA ALA A 49 -12.93 13.61 2.84
C ALA A 49 -14.46 13.57 2.65
N SER A 50 -15.14 12.58 3.23
CA SER A 50 -16.58 12.38 3.05
C SER A 50 -17.41 13.46 3.69
N GLN A 51 -18.50 13.83 3.02
CA GLN A 51 -19.50 14.75 3.56
C GLN A 51 -20.69 14.00 4.18
N LEU A 52 -20.70 12.68 4.13
CA LEU A 52 -21.76 11.88 4.74
C LEU A 52 -21.65 11.94 6.28
N LYS A 53 -22.80 12.03 6.93
CA LYS A 53 -22.88 11.86 8.39
C LYS A 53 -22.57 10.40 8.73
N ASN A 54 -21.77 10.21 9.78
CA ASN A 54 -21.38 8.88 10.26
C ASN A 54 -20.71 8.02 9.17
N ALA A 55 -19.93 8.65 8.27
CA ALA A 55 -19.22 7.97 7.22
C ALA A 55 -18.28 6.88 7.77
N LYS A 56 -18.36 5.68 7.21
CA LYS A 56 -17.53 4.53 7.59
C LYS A 56 -17.15 3.67 6.39
N PRO A 57 -15.98 3.01 6.40
CA PRO A 57 -15.62 2.02 5.40
C PRO A 57 -16.61 0.85 5.39
N VAL A 58 -17.02 0.41 4.20
CA VAL A 58 -17.87 -0.78 4.00
C VAL A 58 -17.24 -1.82 3.07
N SER A 59 -16.02 -1.57 2.60
CA SER A 59 -15.18 -2.55 1.90
C SER A 59 -13.78 -2.64 2.52
N ASN A 60 -13.04 -3.67 2.11
CA ASN A 60 -11.59 -3.65 2.23
C ASN A 60 -10.99 -2.61 1.27
N VAL A 61 -9.73 -2.21 1.52
CA VAL A 61 -8.99 -1.36 0.59
C VAL A 61 -8.69 -2.18 -0.67
N MET A 62 -9.15 -1.69 -1.81
CA MET A 62 -8.86 -2.27 -3.12
C MET A 62 -7.54 -1.68 -3.61
N LEU A 63 -6.51 -2.52 -3.66
CA LEU A 63 -5.20 -2.14 -4.14
C LEU A 63 -5.16 -2.27 -5.66
N PHE A 64 -4.63 -1.26 -6.33
CA PHE A 64 -4.27 -1.33 -7.74
C PHE A 64 -2.75 -1.34 -7.89
N ASP A 65 -2.28 -1.72 -9.09
CA ASP A 65 -0.88 -1.59 -9.49
C ASP A 65 -0.37 -0.15 -9.28
N ASP A 66 0.90 0.01 -8.93
CA ASP A 66 1.48 1.33 -8.65
C ASP A 66 1.49 2.25 -9.87
N ARG A 67 1.43 1.70 -11.10
CA ARG A 67 1.25 2.47 -12.35
C ARG A 67 -0.08 3.20 -12.40
N VAL A 68 -1.12 2.65 -11.76
CA VAL A 68 -2.40 3.35 -11.61
C VAL A 68 -2.26 4.47 -10.58
N GLY A 69 -1.48 4.23 -9.52
CA GLY A 69 -1.18 5.24 -8.50
C GLY A 69 -2.32 5.50 -7.50
N TYR A 70 -3.38 4.68 -7.50
CA TYR A 70 -4.52 4.82 -6.59
C TYR A 70 -4.82 3.53 -5.81
N SER A 71 -5.44 3.70 -4.65
CA SER A 71 -6.19 2.66 -3.95
C SER A 71 -7.66 3.09 -3.89
N ALA A 72 -8.59 2.14 -3.94
CA ALA A 72 -10.02 2.45 -3.81
C ALA A 72 -10.60 1.93 -2.49
N LEU A 73 -11.64 2.60 -2.01
CA LEU A 73 -12.40 2.21 -0.82
C LEU A 73 -13.86 2.61 -0.99
N LEU A 74 -14.77 1.68 -0.70
CA LEU A 74 -16.19 2.00 -0.60
C LEU A 74 -16.49 2.44 0.83
N ILE A 75 -17.13 3.61 0.96
CA ILE A 75 -17.60 4.13 2.24
C ILE A 75 -19.11 4.34 2.18
N GLN A 76 -19.74 4.31 3.35
CA GLN A 76 -21.18 4.51 3.51
C GLN A 76 -21.45 5.41 4.70
N GLY A 77 -22.50 6.22 4.59
CA GLY A 77 -23.00 7.07 5.65
C GLY A 77 -24.41 7.55 5.35
N GLN A 78 -24.79 8.69 5.90
CA GLN A 78 -26.11 9.29 5.71
C GLN A 78 -25.96 10.66 5.06
N TYR A 79 -26.79 10.95 4.07
CA TYR A 79 -26.82 12.28 3.43
C TYR A 79 -27.13 13.36 4.48
N PRO A 80 -26.30 14.42 4.61
CA PRO A 80 -26.54 15.49 5.56
C PRO A 80 -27.71 16.39 5.17
N GLN A 81 -28.10 16.40 3.89
CA GLN A 81 -29.13 17.27 3.34
C GLN A 81 -30.52 16.90 3.91
N VAL A 82 -31.24 17.90 4.42
CA VAL A 82 -32.56 17.71 5.09
C VAL A 82 -33.57 17.01 4.18
N HIS A 83 -33.62 17.38 2.89
CA HIS A 83 -34.55 16.79 1.92
C HIS A 83 -34.26 15.30 1.63
N MET A 84 -33.05 14.82 1.94
CA MET A 84 -32.69 13.41 1.78
C MET A 84 -33.15 12.54 2.94
N LYS A 85 -33.75 13.11 4.00
CA LYS A 85 -34.33 12.38 5.14
C LYS A 85 -33.39 11.30 5.74
N ASN A 86 -32.11 11.63 5.93
CA ASN A 86 -31.07 10.71 6.40
C ASN A 86 -30.94 9.41 5.58
N LYS A 87 -31.29 9.45 4.28
CA LYS A 87 -31.09 8.33 3.37
C LYS A 87 -29.63 7.90 3.40
N THR A 88 -29.42 6.59 3.34
CA THR A 88 -28.08 6.01 3.21
C THR A 88 -27.47 6.42 1.87
N GLY A 89 -26.26 6.97 1.92
CA GLY A 89 -25.42 7.26 0.76
C GLY A 89 -24.18 6.39 0.77
N GLN A 90 -23.68 6.07 -0.42
CA GLN A 90 -22.41 5.39 -0.62
C GLN A 90 -21.51 6.26 -1.50
N GLU A 91 -20.22 6.26 -1.19
CA GLU A 91 -19.21 6.97 -1.96
C GLU A 91 -18.06 6.02 -2.29
N LEU A 92 -17.63 6.05 -3.55
CA LEU A 92 -16.36 5.48 -3.96
C LEU A 92 -15.26 6.50 -3.69
N CYS A 93 -14.32 6.13 -2.83
CA CYS A 93 -13.11 6.90 -2.59
C CYS A 93 -11.96 6.37 -3.43
N LEU A 94 -11.26 7.27 -4.14
CA LEU A 94 -9.95 7.02 -4.74
C LEU A 94 -8.90 7.78 -3.95
N TRP A 95 -7.92 7.06 -3.42
CA TRP A 95 -6.81 7.63 -2.68
C TRP A 95 -5.52 7.56 -3.50
N ASN A 96 -4.94 8.71 -3.80
CA ASN A 96 -3.71 8.80 -4.58
C ASN A 96 -2.50 8.44 -3.71
N LYS A 97 -1.75 7.41 -4.11
CA LYS A 97 -0.61 6.87 -3.36
C LYS A 97 0.53 7.85 -3.21
N THR A 98 0.72 8.77 -4.17
CA THR A 98 1.82 9.75 -4.19
C THR A 98 1.43 11.01 -3.42
N THR A 99 0.31 11.63 -3.77
CA THR A 99 -0.12 12.92 -3.19
C THR A 99 -0.83 12.76 -1.85
N LYS A 100 -1.20 11.52 -1.48
CA LYS A 100 -1.96 11.17 -0.28
C LYS A 100 -3.34 11.84 -0.22
N LYS A 101 -3.86 12.34 -1.35
CA LYS A 101 -5.18 12.97 -1.47
C LYS A 101 -6.27 11.93 -1.74
N ALA A 102 -7.43 12.13 -1.10
CA ALA A 102 -8.64 11.35 -1.33
C ALA A 102 -9.60 12.13 -2.25
N TYR A 103 -10.21 11.42 -3.19
CA TYR A 103 -11.21 11.92 -4.14
C TYR A 103 -12.45 11.06 -4.02
N LEU A 104 -13.62 11.67 -3.97
CA LEU A 104 -14.88 10.98 -3.72
C LEU A 104 -15.83 11.17 -4.89
N SER A 105 -16.58 10.11 -5.18
CA SER A 105 -17.70 10.15 -6.10
C SER A 105 -18.83 9.32 -5.52
N GLU A 106 -20.07 9.76 -5.71
CA GLU A 106 -21.24 9.00 -5.29
C GLU A 106 -21.28 7.64 -6.00
N ALA A 107 -21.47 6.57 -5.24
CA ALA A 107 -21.60 5.21 -5.74
C ALA A 107 -23.07 4.79 -5.68
N VAL A 108 -23.78 4.85 -6.81
CA VAL A 108 -25.15 4.31 -6.91
C VAL A 108 -25.06 2.82 -7.25
N MET A 109 -24.74 2.01 -6.26
CA MET A 109 -24.70 0.55 -6.43
C MET A 109 -26.13 0.01 -6.46
N LYS A 110 -26.65 -0.30 -7.65
CA LYS A 110 -27.89 -1.09 -7.79
C LYS A 110 -27.56 -2.54 -7.45
N VAL A 111 -27.87 -2.95 -6.22
CA VAL A 111 -27.92 -4.38 -5.87
C VAL A 111 -29.11 -4.95 -6.64
N ARG A 112 -28.83 -5.80 -7.63
CA ARG A 112 -29.85 -6.57 -8.36
C ARG A 112 -30.36 -7.69 -7.46
#